data_AF-A0A935VBB1-F1
#
_entry.id   AF-A0A935VBB1-F1
#
_cell.length_a   1.000
_cell.length_b   1.000
_cell.length_c   1.000
_cell.angle_alpha   90.00
_cell.angle_beta   90.00
_cell.angle_gamma   90.00
#
_symmetry.space_group_name_H-M   'P 1'
#
loop_
_entity.id
_entity.type
_entity.pdbx_description
1 polymer ?
#
loop_
_entity_poly.entity_id
_entity_poly.type
_entity_poly.pdbx_seq_one_letter_code
_entity_poly.pdbx_strand_id
1 'polypeptide(L)'
;MIKCGNCGNLNSPESYFCRFCGSKFGVQPPIPQQKATQSEPFDYAAPRPYAWKTDEFSTSNEARKTIDSTAPIAPLGATAPMGGYRPQTLMHQGGQQFGQPYRCPHCMSQFVPRVERRISTAGWITFAVLLVFFFPLFWIGLLIKEDVRICPGCNMKIG
;
A
#
# COMPACT_ATOMS: atom_id res chain seq x y z
N MET A 1 12.41 -29.64 17.15
CA MET A 1 11.01 -29.14 17.28
C MET A 1 10.92 -28.33 18.55
N ILE A 2 10.30 -27.14 18.53
CA ILE A 2 10.24 -26.22 19.68
C ILE A 2 8.80 -26.17 20.19
N LYS A 3 8.59 -26.30 21.51
CA LYS A 3 7.27 -26.19 22.14
C LYS A 3 7.00 -24.74 22.52
N CYS A 4 5.83 -24.23 22.15
CA CYS A 4 5.40 -22.90 22.55
C CYS A 4 5.07 -22.84 24.04
N GLY A 5 5.68 -21.89 24.77
CA GLY A 5 5.37 -21.66 26.19
C GLY A 5 3.99 -21.04 26.43
N ASN A 6 3.40 -20.38 25.43
CA ASN A 6 2.08 -19.76 25.54
C ASN A 6 0.94 -20.76 25.25
N CYS A 7 1.03 -21.49 24.13
CA CYS A 7 -0.07 -22.37 23.67
C CYS A 7 0.26 -23.87 23.68
N GLY A 8 1.46 -24.28 24.05
CA GLY A 8 1.86 -25.68 24.15
C GLY A 8 2.05 -26.42 22.82
N ASN A 9 1.76 -25.80 21.68
CA ASN A 9 1.89 -26.43 20.36
C ASN A 9 3.34 -26.54 19.91
N LEU A 10 3.62 -27.61 19.15
CA LEU A 10 4.92 -27.88 18.55
C LEU A 10 5.07 -27.08 17.25
N ASN A 11 6.23 -26.46 17.08
CA ASN A 11 6.58 -25.70 15.88
C ASN A 11 7.93 -26.15 15.31
N SER A 12 8.19 -25.79 14.05
CA SER A 12 9.47 -26.11 13.40
C SER A 12 10.61 -25.33 14.05
N PRO A 13 11.83 -25.89 14.09
CA PRO A 13 12.96 -25.25 14.77
C PRO A 13 13.41 -23.93 14.10
N GLU A 14 13.10 -23.72 12.81
CA GLU A 14 13.37 -22.44 12.13
C GLU A 14 12.28 -21.37 12.30
N SER A 15 11.19 -21.67 13.01
CA SER A 15 10.11 -20.70 13.20
C SER A 15 10.46 -19.67 14.28
N TYR A 16 10.45 -18.38 13.92
CA TYR A 16 10.65 -17.26 14.87
C TYR A 16 9.39 -16.98 15.72
N PHE A 17 8.23 -17.39 15.24
CA PHE A 17 6.93 -17.15 15.86
C PHE A 17 6.12 -18.44 15.88
N CYS A 18 5.32 -18.62 16.94
CA CYS A 18 4.39 -19.74 17.01
C CYS A 18 3.30 -19.60 15.95
N ARG A 19 3.13 -20.61 15.10
CA ARG A 19 2.13 -20.61 14.02
C ARG A 19 0.68 -20.57 14.51
N PHE A 20 0.45 -20.96 15.77
CA PHE A 20 -0.89 -21.08 16.35
C PHE A 20 -1.31 -19.88 17.20
N CYS A 21 -0.39 -19.30 17.98
CA CYS A 21 -0.71 -18.18 18.88
C CYS A 21 0.06 -16.89 18.58
N GLY A 22 0.99 -16.90 17.61
CA GLY A 22 1.79 -15.73 17.23
C GLY A 22 2.85 -15.31 18.25
N SER A 23 3.00 -16.01 19.39
CA SER A 23 4.04 -15.68 20.37
C SER A 23 5.42 -15.89 19.77
N LYS A 24 6.30 -14.89 19.87
CA LYS A 24 7.70 -15.03 19.46
C LYS A 24 8.40 -16.09 20.32
N PHE A 25 9.18 -16.96 19.69
CA PHE A 25 10.10 -17.81 20.42
C PHE A 25 11.29 -16.96 20.85
N GLY A 26 11.68 -17.04 22.12
CA GLY A 26 12.79 -16.25 22.70
C GLY A 26 14.17 -16.70 22.23
N VAL A 27 14.33 -17.00 20.94
CA VAL A 27 15.61 -17.37 20.36
C VAL A 27 16.31 -16.07 19.97
N GLN A 28 17.26 -15.66 20.81
CA GLN A 28 18.31 -14.73 20.38
C GLN A 28 18.93 -15.32 19.11
N PRO A 29 19.00 -14.57 18.00
CA PRO A 29 19.79 -15.02 16.86
C PRO A 29 21.23 -15.30 17.36
N PRO A 30 21.90 -16.36 16.87
CA PRO A 30 23.31 -16.54 17.16
C PRO A 30 24.03 -15.27 16.75
N ILE A 31 24.67 -14.64 17.72
CA ILE A 31 25.38 -13.38 17.59
C ILE A 31 26.42 -13.57 16.48
N PRO A 32 26.30 -12.93 15.29
CA PRO A 32 27.53 -12.58 14.61
C PRO A 32 28.16 -11.48 15.48
N GLN A 33 29.39 -11.71 15.96
CA GLN A 33 30.18 -10.71 16.68
C GLN A 33 30.33 -9.46 15.79
N GLN A 34 29.36 -8.57 15.82
CA GLN A 34 29.39 -7.30 15.13
C GLN A 34 29.88 -6.28 16.14
N LYS A 35 31.18 -6.00 16.02
CA LYS A 35 31.89 -4.88 16.64
C LYS A 35 31.00 -3.63 16.66
N ALA A 36 30.98 -2.97 17.81
CA ALA A 36 30.32 -1.70 18.03
C ALA A 36 30.62 -0.69 16.91
N THR A 37 29.59 -0.08 16.32
CA THR A 37 29.69 1.17 15.54
C THR A 37 28.34 1.90 15.57
N GLN A 38 28.42 3.22 15.61
CA GLN A 38 27.49 4.21 16.17
C GLN A 38 26.23 4.50 15.36
N SER A 39 25.28 5.14 16.05
CA SER A 39 24.04 5.77 15.59
C SER A 39 24.23 6.83 14.49
N GLU A 40 23.56 6.66 13.36
CA GLU A 40 23.40 7.68 12.30
C GLU A 40 22.27 8.68 12.67
N PRO A 41 22.50 10.00 12.60
CA PRO A 41 21.46 11.00 12.85
C PRO A 41 20.61 11.24 11.58
N PHE A 42 19.28 11.30 11.75
CA PHE A 42 18.37 11.66 10.66
C PHE A 42 18.59 13.12 10.23
N ASP A 43 19.05 13.32 9.00
CA ASP A 43 19.23 14.63 8.38
C ASP A 43 17.86 15.15 7.86
N TYR A 44 17.14 15.87 8.72
CA TYR A 44 15.90 16.54 8.33
C TYR A 44 16.21 17.95 7.80
N ALA A 45 16.35 18.06 6.49
CA ALA A 45 16.36 19.37 5.82
C ALA A 45 14.92 19.89 5.73
N ALA A 46 14.63 21.01 6.41
CA ALA A 46 13.36 21.70 6.25
C ALA A 46 13.18 22.13 4.77
N PRO A 47 12.00 21.91 4.16
CA PRO A 47 11.75 22.36 2.81
C PRO A 47 11.91 23.88 2.73
N ARG A 48 12.53 24.35 1.64
CA ARG A 48 12.71 25.79 1.40
C ARG A 48 11.35 26.47 1.47
N PRO A 49 11.22 27.61 2.17
CA PRO A 49 9.97 28.35 2.15
C PRO A 49 9.66 28.66 0.68
N TYR A 50 8.41 28.42 0.26
CA TYR A 50 7.89 28.55 -1.11
C TYR A 50 8.10 27.36 -2.08
N ALA A 51 7.96 26.11 -1.64
CA ALA A 51 7.86 24.93 -2.51
C ALA A 51 6.49 24.77 -3.23
N TRP A 52 5.79 25.87 -3.56
CA TRP A 52 4.51 25.80 -4.30
C TRP A 52 4.70 25.96 -5.81
N LYS A 53 5.95 26.05 -6.30
CA LYS A 53 6.24 26.30 -7.70
C LYS A 53 7.54 25.61 -8.16
N THR A 54 7.42 24.34 -8.57
CA THR A 54 8.19 23.68 -9.65
C THR A 54 7.60 22.27 -9.83
N ASP A 55 6.93 21.95 -10.94
CA ASP A 55 7.47 21.36 -12.18
C ASP A 55 8.50 20.22 -12.02
N GLU A 56 8.49 19.54 -10.87
CA GLU A 56 9.35 18.38 -10.57
C GLU A 56 8.84 17.06 -11.20
N PHE A 57 7.72 17.09 -11.94
CA PHE A 57 7.25 15.97 -12.75
C PHE A 57 7.87 15.99 -14.16
N SER A 58 9.19 16.06 -14.26
CA SER A 58 9.88 15.53 -15.45
C SER A 58 10.38 14.13 -15.12
N THR A 59 9.63 13.12 -15.53
CA THR A 59 10.07 11.73 -15.44
C THR A 59 11.22 11.52 -16.44
N SER A 60 12.46 11.65 -15.98
CA SER A 60 13.64 11.24 -16.75
C SER A 60 13.62 9.73 -16.96
N ASN A 61 13.38 9.31 -18.20
CA ASN A 61 13.35 7.91 -18.67
C ASN A 61 14.78 7.34 -18.85
N GLU A 62 15.64 7.42 -17.83
CA GLU A 62 17.00 6.91 -17.97
C GLU A 62 17.22 5.62 -17.17
N ALA A 63 17.58 4.55 -17.90
CA ALA A 63 17.83 3.24 -17.35
C ALA A 63 19.06 3.26 -16.42
N ARG A 64 18.84 2.89 -15.16
CA ARG A 64 19.83 2.89 -14.08
C ARG A 64 21.05 2.01 -14.43
N LYS A 65 22.20 2.63 -14.70
CA LYS A 65 23.52 1.96 -14.63
C LYS A 65 23.96 1.83 -13.18
N THR A 66 24.41 0.64 -12.78
CA THR A 66 24.97 0.36 -11.46
C THR A 66 26.33 1.03 -11.31
N ILE A 67 26.55 1.69 -10.18
CA ILE A 67 27.82 2.35 -9.85
C ILE A 67 28.52 1.55 -8.75
N ASP A 68 29.78 1.23 -8.99
CA ASP A 68 30.70 0.50 -8.12
C ASP A 68 31.11 1.30 -6.89
N SER A 69 31.42 0.54 -5.83
CA SER A 69 31.82 1.00 -4.51
C SER A 69 33.27 1.49 -4.48
N THR A 70 33.53 2.74 -4.07
CA THR A 70 34.86 3.17 -3.57
C THR A 70 34.70 4.39 -2.63
N ALA A 71 34.61 4.12 -1.31
CA ALA A 71 35.22 4.81 -0.14
C ALA A 71 35.24 6.37 -0.01
N PRO A 72 35.63 6.97 1.15
CA PRO A 72 35.45 6.63 2.58
C PRO A 72 34.89 7.79 3.45
N ILE A 73 34.70 7.47 4.73
CA ILE A 73 34.00 8.12 5.86
C ILE A 73 34.86 9.16 6.62
N ALA A 74 34.26 10.20 7.25
CA ALA A 74 34.73 10.84 8.51
C ALA A 74 33.81 11.97 9.07
N PRO A 75 33.84 12.30 10.40
CA PRO A 75 32.65 12.35 11.28
C PRO A 75 32.53 13.61 12.21
N LEU A 76 31.68 13.50 13.27
CA LEU A 76 31.39 14.38 14.44
C LEU A 76 30.08 15.17 14.31
N GLY A 77 29.09 15.13 15.21
CA GLY A 77 28.94 14.61 16.58
C GLY A 77 27.91 15.50 17.34
N ALA A 78 27.25 14.93 18.37
CA ALA A 78 26.47 15.59 19.44
C ALA A 78 24.92 15.73 19.34
N THR A 79 24.23 14.70 19.87
CA THR A 79 23.20 14.70 20.94
C THR A 79 22.19 15.85 21.13
N ALA A 80 20.88 15.54 21.05
CA ALA A 80 19.84 15.90 22.05
C ALA A 80 18.49 15.16 21.80
N PRO A 81 17.67 14.86 22.84
CA PRO A 81 16.42 14.09 22.73
C PRO A 81 15.18 15.00 22.72
N MET A 82 14.27 14.85 21.76
CA MET A 82 12.98 15.54 21.79
C MET A 82 11.85 14.74 21.16
N GLY A 83 10.80 14.52 21.96
CA GLY A 83 9.40 14.64 21.57
C GLY A 83 8.86 13.65 20.53
N GLY A 84 8.09 12.67 21.01
CA GLY A 84 7.39 11.71 20.17
C GLY A 84 6.48 12.36 19.12
N TYR A 85 6.94 12.39 17.88
CA TYR A 85 6.09 12.56 16.71
C TYR A 85 5.34 11.24 16.47
N ARG A 86 4.02 11.26 16.70
CA ARG A 86 3.11 10.27 16.12
C ARG A 86 2.73 10.75 14.72
N PRO A 87 3.12 10.08 13.63
CA PRO A 87 2.64 10.44 12.31
C PRO A 87 1.15 10.14 12.23
N GLN A 88 0.34 11.18 11.99
CA GLN A 88 -1.05 10.98 11.59
C GLN A 88 -1.06 10.44 10.17
N THR A 89 -1.53 9.20 10.03
CA THR A 89 -1.76 8.58 8.74
C THR A 89 -2.90 9.31 8.04
N LEU A 90 -2.58 9.91 6.90
CA LEU A 90 -3.54 10.54 5.99
C LEU A 90 -4.43 9.44 5.38
N MET A 91 -5.49 9.01 6.09
CA MET A 91 -6.48 8.09 5.54
C MET A 91 -7.34 8.83 4.53
N HIS A 92 -7.16 8.47 3.26
CA HIS A 92 -8.05 8.82 2.17
C HIS A 92 -9.47 8.28 2.47
N GLN A 93 -10.38 9.18 2.79
CA GLN A 93 -11.77 8.90 3.16
C GLN A 93 -12.60 8.66 1.88
N GLY A 94 -12.50 7.47 1.32
CA GLY A 94 -13.29 7.05 0.16
C GLY A 94 -13.74 5.60 0.29
N GLY A 95 -14.93 5.37 0.84
CA GLY A 95 -15.62 4.08 0.80
C GLY A 95 -15.97 3.47 2.15
N GLN A 96 -17.26 3.54 2.49
CA GLN A 96 -18.04 2.65 3.36
C GLN A 96 -17.28 1.84 4.42
N GLN A 97 -17.45 2.26 5.68
CA GLN A 97 -16.97 1.58 6.87
C GLN A 97 -17.67 0.23 7.06
N PHE A 98 -17.15 -0.82 6.45
CA PHE A 98 -17.47 -2.18 6.87
C PHE A 98 -16.72 -2.45 8.18
N GLY A 99 -17.41 -2.39 9.31
CA GLY A 99 -16.88 -2.76 10.63
C GLY A 99 -16.55 -4.25 10.79
N GLN A 100 -16.57 -5.00 9.67
CA GLN A 100 -16.28 -6.43 9.59
C GLN A 100 -15.19 -6.64 8.53
N PRO A 101 -14.29 -7.62 8.73
CA PRO A 101 -13.29 -7.97 7.72
C PRO A 101 -13.99 -8.41 6.44
N TYR A 102 -14.02 -7.52 5.44
CA TYR A 102 -14.59 -7.80 4.13
C TYR A 102 -13.92 -9.03 3.50
N ARG A 103 -14.73 -9.96 2.97
CA ARG A 103 -14.27 -11.12 2.21
C ARG A 103 -15.04 -11.23 0.91
N CYS A 104 -14.33 -11.46 -0.19
CA CYS A 104 -14.95 -11.68 -1.49
C CYS A 104 -15.78 -12.98 -1.49
N PRO A 105 -17.05 -12.97 -1.96
CA PRO A 105 -17.89 -14.17 -1.99
C PRO A 105 -17.40 -15.25 -2.97
N HIS A 106 -16.61 -14.86 -3.98
CA HIS A 106 -16.14 -15.79 -5.02
C HIS A 106 -14.82 -16.47 -4.68
N CYS A 107 -13.87 -15.74 -4.08
CA CYS A 107 -12.52 -16.26 -3.83
C CYS A 107 -12.06 -16.15 -2.37
N MET A 108 -12.93 -15.68 -1.46
CA MET A 108 -12.64 -15.49 -0.04
C MET A 108 -11.43 -14.61 0.26
N SER A 109 -10.92 -13.88 -0.73
CA SER A 109 -9.82 -12.93 -0.51
C SER A 109 -10.28 -11.77 0.36
N GLN A 110 -9.39 -11.33 1.24
CA GLN A 110 -9.58 -10.18 2.13
C GLN A 110 -9.27 -8.84 1.44
N PHE A 111 -9.14 -8.85 0.11
CA PHE A 111 -8.84 -7.64 -0.65
C PHE A 111 -10.12 -6.83 -0.87
N VAL A 112 -10.05 -5.54 -0.59
CA VAL A 112 -11.12 -4.58 -0.83
C VAL A 112 -11.41 -4.53 -2.35
N PRO A 113 -12.70 -4.50 -2.77
CA PRO A 113 -13.04 -4.48 -4.18
C PRO A 113 -12.54 -3.18 -4.83
N ARG A 114 -11.97 -3.31 -6.03
CA ARG A 114 -11.58 -2.17 -6.85
C ARG A 114 -12.81 -1.64 -7.57
N VAL A 115 -12.99 -0.32 -7.56
CA VAL A 115 -14.04 0.34 -8.33
C VAL A 115 -13.49 0.68 -9.71
N GLU A 116 -14.12 0.16 -10.76
CA GLU A 116 -13.82 0.50 -12.15
C GLU A 116 -15.01 1.23 -12.78
N ARG A 117 -14.73 2.34 -13.47
CA ARG A 117 -15.74 3.06 -14.26
C ARG A 117 -15.90 2.42 -15.62
N ARG A 118 -17.10 1.93 -15.91
CA ARG A 118 -17.47 1.39 -17.22
C ARG A 118 -18.72 2.12 -17.71
N ILE A 119 -18.91 2.15 -19.04
CA ILE A 119 -20.15 2.66 -19.62
C ILE A 119 -21.26 1.69 -19.23
N SER A 120 -22.35 2.20 -18.66
CA SER A 120 -23.48 1.35 -18.24
C SER A 120 -24.12 0.67 -19.44
N THR A 121 -24.68 -0.51 -19.24
CA THR A 121 -25.53 -1.17 -20.26
C THR A 121 -26.72 -0.29 -20.62
N ALA A 122 -27.28 0.45 -19.64
CA ALA A 122 -28.35 1.42 -19.86
C ALA A 122 -27.88 2.61 -20.72
N GLY A 123 -26.62 3.04 -20.57
CA GLY A 123 -26.03 4.09 -21.40
C GLY A 123 -25.98 3.71 -22.88
N TRP A 124 -25.65 2.45 -23.19
CA TRP A 124 -25.66 1.92 -24.55
C TRP A 124 -27.07 1.84 -25.16
N ILE A 125 -28.05 1.39 -24.38
CA ILE A 125 -29.44 1.29 -24.82
C ILE A 125 -30.01 2.69 -25.10
N THR A 126 -29.80 3.63 -24.18
CA THR A 126 -30.25 5.03 -24.35
C THR A 126 -29.55 5.71 -25.53
N PHE A 127 -28.25 5.47 -25.75
CA PHE A 127 -27.52 5.94 -26.93
C PHE A 127 -28.16 5.43 -28.23
N ALA A 128 -28.45 4.13 -28.33
CA ALA A 128 -29.05 3.55 -29.54
C ALA A 128 -30.46 4.10 -29.82
N VAL A 129 -31.31 4.22 -28.78
CA VAL A 129 -32.66 4.77 -28.91
C VAL A 129 -32.62 6.25 -29.30
N LEU A 130 -31.78 7.05 -28.64
CA LEU A 130 -31.67 8.48 -28.94
C LEU A 130 -31.05 8.74 -30.31
N LEU A 131 -30.11 7.90 -30.78
CA LEU A 131 -29.56 8.03 -32.13
C LEU A 131 -30.65 7.87 -33.20
N VAL A 132 -31.60 6.96 -33.01
CA VAL A 132 -32.68 6.69 -33.97
C VAL A 132 -33.79 7.75 -33.91
N PHE A 133 -34.21 8.16 -32.70
CA PHE A 133 -35.38 9.03 -32.52
C PHE A 133 -35.04 10.52 -32.32
N PHE A 134 -33.87 10.83 -31.76
CA PHE A 134 -33.49 12.18 -31.34
C PHE A 134 -31.98 12.42 -31.55
N PHE A 135 -31.61 12.61 -32.81
CA PHE A 135 -30.23 12.83 -33.27
C PHE A 135 -29.42 13.95 -32.56
N PRO A 136 -30.01 14.99 -31.91
CA PRO A 136 -29.19 15.92 -31.12
C PRO A 136 -28.94 15.47 -29.66
N LEU A 137 -29.67 14.49 -29.13
CA LEU A 137 -29.61 14.11 -27.70
C LEU A 137 -28.77 12.86 -27.43
N PHE A 138 -28.21 12.19 -28.44
CA PHE A 138 -27.53 10.91 -28.27
C PHE A 138 -26.30 10.96 -27.33
N TRP A 139 -25.67 12.12 -27.16
CA TRP A 139 -24.52 12.28 -26.27
C TRP A 139 -24.86 12.04 -24.78
N ILE A 140 -26.14 12.09 -24.40
CA ILE A 140 -26.58 11.95 -23.01
C ILE A 140 -26.38 10.50 -22.56
N GLY A 141 -26.57 9.53 -23.46
CA GLY A 141 -26.34 8.12 -23.17
C GLY A 141 -24.88 7.79 -22.83
N LEU A 142 -23.92 8.55 -23.39
CA LEU A 142 -22.49 8.38 -23.13
C LEU A 142 -22.03 8.98 -21.78
N LEU A 143 -22.82 9.89 -21.22
CA LEU A 143 -22.55 10.48 -19.90
C LEU A 143 -22.93 9.54 -18.74
N ILE A 144 -23.75 8.54 -19.01
CA ILE A 144 -24.15 7.54 -18.02
C ILE A 144 -23.00 6.55 -17.81
N LYS A 145 -22.20 6.83 -16.77
CA LYS A 145 -21.14 5.93 -16.28
C LYS A 145 -21.63 5.21 -15.03
N GLU A 146 -21.31 3.93 -14.95
CA GLU A 146 -21.63 3.10 -13.80
C GLU A 146 -20.34 2.60 -13.16
N ASP A 147 -20.31 2.67 -11.83
CA ASP A 147 -19.20 2.22 -11.02
C ASP A 147 -19.39 0.73 -10.71
N VAL A 148 -18.57 -0.12 -11.35
CA VAL A 148 -18.60 -1.56 -11.14
C VAL A 148 -17.52 -1.95 -10.14
N ARG A 149 -17.89 -2.71 -9.11
CA ARG A 149 -16.96 -3.25 -8.12
C ARG A 149 -16.45 -4.60 -8.58
N ILE A 150 -15.13 -4.75 -8.64
CA ILE A 150 -14.45 -5.95 -9.13
C ILE A 150 -13.45 -6.44 -8.09
N CYS A 151 -13.39 -7.75 -7.87
CA CYS A 151 -12.40 -8.34 -6.97
C CYS A 151 -11.02 -8.31 -7.61
N PRO A 152 -9.96 -7.80 -6.96
CA PRO A 152 -8.62 -7.85 -7.53
C PRO A 152 -8.02 -9.27 -7.56
N GLY A 153 -8.52 -10.19 -6.72
CA GLY A 153 -8.02 -11.57 -6.68
C GLY A 153 -8.59 -12.47 -7.78
N CYS A 154 -9.90 -12.38 -8.03
CA CYS A 154 -10.58 -13.27 -8.99
C CYS A 154 -11.22 -12.54 -10.19
N ASN A 155 -11.09 -11.22 -10.29
CA ASN A 155 -11.65 -10.36 -11.35
C ASN A 155 -13.17 -10.51 -11.57
N MET A 156 -13.88 -11.09 -10.60
CA MET A 156 -15.33 -11.22 -10.66
C MET A 156 -15.99 -9.90 -10.23
N LYS A 157 -17.09 -9.54 -10.89
CA LYS A 157 -17.96 -8.44 -10.46
C LYS A 157 -18.63 -8.82 -9.14
N ILE A 158 -18.57 -7.91 -8.17
CA ILE A 158 -19.17 -8.08 -6.83
C ILE A 158 -20.13 -6.91 -6.62
N GLY A 159 -21.42 -7.13 -6.84
CA GLY A 159 -22.45 -6.10 -6.77
C GLY A 159 -23.55 -6.33 -7.77
#